data_AF-A0A6I9MER7-F1
#
_entry.id   AF-A0A6I9MER7-F1
#
_cell.length_a   1.000
_cell.length_b   1.000
_cell.length_c   1.000
_cell.angle_alpha   90.00
_cell.angle_beta   90.00
_cell.angle_gamma   90.00
#
_symmetry.space_group_name_H-M   'P 1'
#
loop_
_entity.id
_entity.type
_entity.pdbx_description
1 polymer ?
#
loop_
_entity_poly.entity_id
_entity_poly.type
_entity_poly.pdbx_seq_one_letter_code
_entity_poly.pdbx_strand_id
1 'polypeptide(L)'
;MPLALTFPSSAGVCMLLMVSNLLLWEHVASKPTGFVSTEDLYDRVVDQSHTTYFLAADLYHEFDMKYFRSSWYKTRMPSLCHTASIHTPQSRDEAHETKTEDLLKTMINISHAWEEPLKHLVSAVPTLPGASDKMLKTANAVKDKTHVLLEGMKTILSRSHHEVEKDSYPVWSGLADLQSSDEDTHLFAFYSLVRCLRRDTHKIDAFLKLLRCREVFKNECF
;
A
#
# COMPACT_ATOMS: atom_id res chain seq x y z
N MET A 1 -2.13 -68.26 55.46
CA MET A 1 -3.03 -67.85 54.37
C MET A 1 -2.58 -66.48 53.88
N PRO A 2 -2.18 -66.31 52.60
CA PRO A 2 -1.87 -65.00 52.05
C PRO A 2 -3.16 -64.29 51.62
N LEU A 3 -3.26 -62.98 51.83
CA LEU A 3 -4.26 -62.14 51.19
C LEU A 3 -3.53 -61.11 50.32
N ALA A 4 -3.77 -61.23 49.02
CA ALA A 4 -3.26 -60.33 48.00
C ALA A 4 -4.19 -59.12 47.84
N LEU A 5 -3.55 -57.94 47.82
CA LEU A 5 -3.83 -56.68 47.14
C LEU A 5 -5.26 -56.36 46.64
N THR A 6 -5.72 -55.14 46.95
CA THR A 6 -6.29 -54.23 45.94
C THR A 6 -6.08 -52.77 46.39
N PHE A 7 -5.26 -52.02 45.66
CA PHE A 7 -5.23 -50.55 45.74
C PHE A 7 -6.29 -49.99 44.79
N PRO A 8 -7.12 -49.01 45.20
CA PRO A 8 -8.13 -48.45 44.31
C PRO A 8 -7.50 -47.52 43.28
N SER A 9 -7.63 -47.92 42.02
CA SER A 9 -7.33 -47.14 40.81
C SER A 9 -8.40 -46.05 40.60
N SER A 10 -8.42 -45.00 41.44
CA SER A 10 -9.33 -43.85 41.24
C SER A 10 -8.59 -42.51 41.10
N ALA A 11 -7.37 -42.40 41.61
CA ALA A 11 -6.57 -41.18 41.50
C ALA A 11 -6.12 -40.88 40.05
N GLY A 12 -5.84 -41.91 39.25
CA GLY A 12 -5.41 -41.75 37.85
C GLY A 12 -6.49 -41.22 36.92
N VAL A 13 -7.76 -41.58 37.17
CA VAL A 13 -8.90 -41.16 36.32
C VAL A 13 -9.25 -39.69 36.55
N CYS A 14 -9.17 -39.20 37.80
CA CYS A 14 -9.40 -37.78 38.11
C CYS A 14 -8.31 -36.86 37.53
N MET A 15 -7.05 -37.30 37.54
CA MET A 15 -5.95 -36.52 36.96
C MET A 15 -6.07 -36.44 35.43
N LEU A 16 -6.49 -37.51 34.75
CA LEU A 16 -6.73 -37.49 33.31
C LEU A 16 -7.86 -36.52 32.92
N LEU A 17 -8.97 -36.47 33.68
CA LEU A 17 -10.07 -35.53 33.42
C LEU A 17 -9.68 -34.06 33.61
N MET A 18 -8.83 -33.75 34.58
CA MET A 18 -8.29 -32.40 34.79
C MET A 18 -7.37 -31.97 33.63
N VAL A 19 -6.49 -32.87 33.18
CA VAL A 19 -5.57 -32.59 32.07
C VAL A 19 -6.32 -32.49 30.73
N SER A 20 -7.39 -33.26 30.52
CA SER A 20 -8.26 -33.13 29.35
C SER A 20 -9.03 -31.81 29.29
N ASN A 21 -9.43 -31.24 30.44
CA ASN A 21 -10.05 -29.90 30.47
C ASN A 21 -9.05 -28.76 30.26
N LEU A 22 -7.80 -28.93 30.70
CA LEU A 22 -6.70 -27.98 30.42
C LEU A 22 -6.30 -27.99 28.94
N LEU A 23 -6.21 -29.18 28.33
CA LEU A 23 -5.88 -29.34 26.90
C LEU A 23 -7.02 -28.94 25.97
N LEU A 24 -8.28 -28.96 26.43
CA LEU A 24 -9.41 -28.46 25.62
C LEU A 24 -9.41 -26.93 25.47
N TRP A 25 -8.68 -26.20 26.33
CA TRP A 25 -8.64 -24.75 26.30
C TRP A 25 -7.57 -24.17 25.37
N GLU A 26 -6.62 -24.99 24.90
CA GLU A 26 -5.55 -24.57 23.98
C GLU A 26 -6.00 -24.43 22.51
N HIS A 27 -7.26 -24.73 22.19
CA HIS A 27 -7.81 -24.60 20.84
C HIS A 27 -9.02 -23.67 20.72
N VAL A 28 -9.27 -22.81 21.71
CA VAL A 28 -10.00 -21.56 21.42
C VAL A 28 -9.04 -20.60 20.75
N ALA A 29 -8.67 -20.92 19.50
CA ALA A 29 -8.28 -19.89 18.57
C ALA A 29 -9.46 -18.94 18.51
N SER A 30 -9.35 -17.79 19.19
CA SER A 30 -10.26 -16.68 19.01
C SER A 30 -10.21 -16.33 17.53
N LYS A 31 -11.19 -16.83 16.77
CA LYS A 31 -11.50 -16.33 15.44
C LYS A 31 -11.53 -14.81 15.58
N PRO A 32 -10.81 -14.01 14.77
CA PRO A 32 -10.84 -12.55 14.93
C PRO A 32 -12.29 -12.10 14.84
N THR A 33 -12.89 -11.75 15.98
CA THR A 33 -14.33 -11.49 16.14
C THR A 33 -14.68 -10.05 15.77
N GLY A 34 -13.96 -9.46 14.82
CA GLY A 34 -14.26 -8.15 14.28
C GLY A 34 -14.42 -8.24 12.78
N PHE A 35 -15.64 -8.48 12.29
CA PHE A 35 -15.96 -8.11 10.91
C PHE A 35 -15.78 -6.59 10.84
N VAL A 36 -14.70 -6.12 10.20
CA VAL A 36 -14.48 -4.68 9.98
C VAL A 36 -15.61 -4.20 9.08
N SER A 37 -16.38 -3.19 9.49
CA SER A 37 -17.48 -2.67 8.68
C SER A 37 -16.97 -2.12 7.34
N THR A 38 -17.84 -1.93 6.36
CA THR A 38 -17.44 -1.30 5.09
C THR A 38 -16.99 0.15 5.33
N GLU A 39 -17.69 0.87 6.20
CA GLU A 39 -17.32 2.22 6.63
C GLU A 39 -15.92 2.27 7.24
N ASP A 40 -15.64 1.44 8.25
CA ASP A 40 -14.32 1.38 8.90
C ASP A 40 -13.20 1.04 7.90
N LEU A 41 -13.50 0.19 6.92
CA LEU A 41 -12.52 -0.20 5.89
C LEU A 41 -12.20 0.98 4.97
N TYR A 42 -13.22 1.70 4.49
CA TYR A 42 -13.02 2.91 3.68
C TYR A 42 -12.32 4.02 4.47
N ASP A 43 -12.68 4.23 5.74
CA ASP A 43 -12.03 5.22 6.60
C ASP A 43 -10.53 4.94 6.74
N ARG A 44 -10.16 3.70 7.03
CA ARG A 44 -8.75 3.29 7.14
C ARG A 44 -8.01 3.44 5.83
N VAL A 45 -8.61 2.99 4.72
CA VAL A 45 -7.95 3.04 3.40
C VAL A 45 -7.77 4.47 2.92
N VAL A 46 -8.74 5.37 3.18
CA VAL A 46 -8.62 6.81 2.88
C VAL A 46 -7.57 7.50 3.76
N ASP A 47 -7.52 7.19 5.06
CA ASP A 47 -6.47 7.71 5.94
C ASP A 47 -5.06 7.29 5.48
N GLN A 48 -4.91 6.01 5.10
CA GLN A 48 -3.66 5.50 4.55
C GLN A 48 -3.31 6.13 3.21
N SER A 49 -4.26 6.31 2.29
CA SER A 49 -3.99 6.97 1.00
C SER A 49 -3.57 8.42 1.19
N HIS A 50 -4.25 9.14 2.08
CA HIS A 50 -3.96 10.52 2.37
C HIS A 50 -2.55 10.68 2.95
N THR A 51 -2.22 9.88 3.96
CA THR A 51 -0.88 9.87 4.54
C THR A 51 0.19 9.52 3.52
N THR A 52 -0.06 8.54 2.64
CA THR A 52 0.88 8.12 1.59
C THR A 52 1.14 9.24 0.59
N TYR A 53 0.08 9.92 0.14
CA TYR A 53 0.19 11.09 -0.73
C TYR A 53 0.99 12.22 -0.07
N PHE A 54 0.71 12.55 1.19
CA PHE A 54 1.44 13.59 1.92
C PHE A 54 2.94 13.27 2.02
N LEU A 55 3.30 12.03 2.36
CA LEU A 55 4.70 11.60 2.42
C LEU A 55 5.38 11.65 1.04
N ALA A 56 4.67 11.28 -0.03
CA ALA A 56 5.19 11.38 -1.40
C ALA A 56 5.37 12.84 -1.83
N ALA A 57 4.46 13.74 -1.42
CA ALA A 57 4.57 15.18 -1.66
C ALA A 57 5.73 15.80 -0.88
N ASP A 58 5.94 15.41 0.37
CA ASP A 58 7.08 15.82 1.19
C ASP A 58 8.41 15.35 0.58
N LEU A 59 8.48 14.10 0.12
CA LEU A 59 9.67 13.58 -0.55
C LEU A 59 9.98 14.35 -1.83
N TYR A 60 8.94 14.65 -2.64
CA TYR A 60 9.08 15.48 -3.82
C TYR A 60 9.57 16.90 -3.46
N HIS A 61 8.99 17.53 -2.44
CA HIS A 61 9.35 18.89 -2.04
C HIS A 61 10.77 18.97 -1.47
N GLU A 62 11.18 18.01 -0.63
CA GLU A 62 12.56 17.94 -0.13
C GLU A 62 13.55 17.76 -1.29
N PHE A 63 13.21 16.92 -2.28
CA PHE A 63 14.05 16.76 -3.46
C PHE A 63 14.14 18.06 -4.26
N ASP A 64 12.99 18.69 -4.52
CA ASP A 64 12.88 19.93 -5.29
C ASP A 64 13.73 21.05 -4.69
N MET A 65 13.62 21.24 -3.37
CA MET A 65 14.36 22.28 -2.65
C MET A 65 15.89 22.08 -2.65
N LYS A 66 16.38 20.84 -2.72
CA LYS A 66 17.80 20.51 -2.55
C LYS A 66 18.53 20.24 -3.86
N TYR A 67 17.85 19.62 -4.82
CA TYR A 67 18.50 19.01 -5.98
C TYR A 67 17.98 19.53 -7.32
N PHE A 68 16.81 20.15 -7.35
CA PHE A 68 16.21 20.56 -8.62
C PHE A 68 17.03 21.67 -9.29
N ARG A 69 17.20 21.53 -10.60
CA ARG A 69 17.91 22.50 -11.42
C ARG A 69 16.93 23.20 -12.34
N SER A 70 16.80 24.51 -12.21
CA SER A 70 15.89 25.32 -13.03
C SER A 70 16.21 25.26 -14.53
N SER A 71 17.44 24.90 -14.91
CA SER A 71 17.83 24.65 -16.30
C SER A 71 17.02 23.53 -16.95
N TRP A 72 16.58 22.53 -16.18
CA TRP A 72 15.80 21.40 -16.70
C TRP A 72 14.48 21.84 -17.34
N TYR A 73 13.85 22.95 -16.93
CA TYR A 73 12.65 23.47 -17.60
C TYR A 73 12.87 23.78 -19.07
N LYS A 74 14.10 24.13 -19.46
CA LYS A 74 14.45 24.52 -20.84
C LYS A 74 15.05 23.38 -21.64
N THR A 75 15.72 22.45 -20.97
CA THR A 75 16.57 21.44 -21.64
C THR A 75 16.04 20.02 -21.54
N ARG A 76 15.10 19.74 -20.62
CA ARG A 76 14.59 18.39 -20.39
C ARG A 76 13.07 18.39 -20.31
N MET A 77 12.44 17.60 -21.18
CA MET A 77 11.02 17.31 -21.06
C MET A 77 10.84 16.17 -20.06
N PRO A 78 10.08 16.33 -18.97
CA PRO A 78 9.83 15.23 -18.04
C PRO A 78 9.22 14.05 -18.80
N SER A 79 9.80 12.86 -18.63
CA SER A 79 9.24 11.66 -19.24
C SER A 79 7.80 11.42 -18.77
N LEU A 80 7.00 10.79 -19.62
CA LEU A 80 5.72 10.25 -19.19
C LEU A 80 5.99 9.23 -18.07
N CYS A 81 5.20 9.29 -17.01
CA CYS A 81 5.26 8.28 -15.95
C CYS A 81 4.92 6.91 -16.53
N HIS A 82 5.54 5.84 -16.03
CA HIS A 82 5.33 4.49 -16.57
C HIS A 82 3.86 4.03 -16.50
N THR A 83 3.10 4.56 -15.54
CA THR A 83 1.66 4.33 -15.39
C THR A 83 0.77 5.14 -16.34
N ALA A 84 1.33 5.98 -17.22
CA ALA A 84 0.55 6.84 -18.11
C ALA A 84 -0.31 6.07 -19.12
N SER A 85 0.03 4.82 -19.43
CA SER A 85 -0.78 3.92 -20.27
C SER A 85 -1.99 3.33 -19.54
N ILE A 86 -2.04 3.41 -18.21
CA ILE A 86 -3.21 2.97 -17.43
C ILE A 86 -4.30 4.00 -17.64
N HIS A 87 -5.39 3.59 -18.28
CA HIS A 87 -6.55 4.45 -18.44
C HIS A 87 -7.13 4.80 -17.05
N THR A 88 -7.27 6.10 -16.82
CA THR A 88 -7.81 6.65 -15.58
C THR A 88 -8.79 7.76 -15.94
N PRO A 89 -9.85 7.96 -15.16
CA PRO A 89 -10.71 9.13 -15.35
C PRO A 89 -9.91 10.44 -15.31
N GLN A 90 -10.16 11.30 -16.29
CA GLN A 90 -9.49 12.60 -16.44
C GLN A 90 -10.31 13.76 -15.87
N SER A 91 -11.61 13.53 -15.62
CA SER A 91 -12.51 14.51 -15.03
C SER A 91 -13.22 13.95 -13.80
N ARG A 92 -13.74 14.88 -12.98
CA ARG A 92 -14.61 14.52 -11.85
C ARG A 92 -15.85 13.76 -12.32
N ASP A 93 -16.46 14.18 -13.43
CA ASP A 93 -17.68 13.57 -13.95
C ASP A 93 -17.43 12.14 -14.44
N GLU A 94 -16.35 11.93 -15.20
CA GLU A 94 -15.92 10.60 -15.64
C GLU A 94 -15.62 9.68 -14.43
N ALA A 95 -15.01 10.21 -13.36
CA ALA A 95 -14.78 9.45 -12.14
C ALA A 95 -16.09 9.08 -11.42
N HIS A 96 -17.10 9.95 -11.45
CA HIS A 96 -18.43 9.67 -10.90
C HIS A 96 -19.21 8.64 -11.71
N GLU A 97 -19.02 8.62 -13.04
CA GLU A 97 -19.66 7.65 -13.94
C GLU A 97 -18.96 6.28 -13.92
N THR A 98 -17.65 6.25 -13.60
CA THR A 98 -16.88 5.00 -13.53
C THR A 98 -17.35 4.14 -12.36
N LYS A 99 -17.55 2.85 -12.60
CA LYS A 99 -17.95 1.89 -11.57
C LYS A 99 -16.90 1.77 -10.47
N THR A 100 -17.36 1.47 -9.26
CA THR A 100 -16.49 1.30 -8.09
C THR A 100 -15.44 0.21 -8.30
N GLU A 101 -15.83 -0.93 -8.88
CA GLU A 101 -14.92 -2.04 -9.20
C GLU A 101 -13.81 -1.64 -10.18
N ASP A 102 -14.14 -0.86 -11.20
CA ASP A 102 -13.20 -0.42 -12.23
C ASP A 102 -12.21 0.61 -11.65
N LEU A 103 -12.69 1.56 -10.83
CA LEU A 103 -11.81 2.49 -10.10
C LEU A 103 -10.84 1.75 -9.17
N LEU A 104 -11.33 0.75 -8.42
CA LEU A 104 -10.50 -0.07 -7.55
C LEU A 104 -9.44 -0.85 -8.34
N LYS A 105 -9.83 -1.52 -9.43
CA LYS A 105 -8.89 -2.24 -10.31
C LYS A 105 -7.84 -1.30 -10.88
N THR A 106 -8.22 -0.11 -11.34
CA THR A 106 -7.29 0.91 -11.82
C THR A 106 -6.29 1.34 -10.75
N MET A 107 -6.73 1.65 -9.52
CA MET A 107 -5.83 2.04 -8.43
C MET A 107 -4.92 0.91 -7.97
N ILE A 108 -5.41 -0.33 -7.97
CA ILE A 108 -4.62 -1.52 -7.67
C ILE A 108 -3.53 -1.70 -8.73
N ASN A 109 -3.86 -1.57 -10.02
CA ASN A 109 -2.89 -1.68 -11.11
C ASN A 109 -1.82 -0.59 -11.04
N ILE A 110 -2.18 0.66 -10.70
CA ILE A 110 -1.21 1.73 -10.42
C ILE A 110 -0.30 1.33 -9.27
N SER A 111 -0.86 0.86 -8.15
CA SER A 111 -0.10 0.52 -6.95
C SER A 111 0.87 -0.65 -7.18
N HIS A 112 0.44 -1.67 -7.92
CA HIS A 112 1.31 -2.77 -8.36
C HIS A 112 2.46 -2.29 -9.25
N ALA A 113 2.19 -1.39 -10.20
CA ALA A 113 3.24 -0.80 -11.04
C ALA A 113 4.29 -0.01 -10.23
N TRP A 114 4.02 0.35 -8.98
CA TRP A 114 4.95 1.06 -8.09
C TRP A 114 5.77 0.15 -7.17
N GLU A 115 5.49 -1.16 -7.08
CA GLU A 115 6.20 -2.07 -6.16
C GLU A 115 7.71 -2.12 -6.40
N GLU A 116 8.14 -2.34 -7.66
CA GLU A 116 9.58 -2.34 -8.00
C GLU A 116 10.21 -0.94 -7.97
N PRO A 117 9.62 0.10 -8.59
CA PRO A 117 10.19 1.45 -8.54
C PRO A 117 10.42 1.98 -7.13
N LEU A 118 9.55 1.66 -6.17
CA LEU A 118 9.71 2.09 -4.77
C LEU A 118 10.88 1.41 -4.06
N LYS A 119 11.18 0.15 -4.39
CA LYS A 119 12.39 -0.53 -3.90
C LYS A 119 13.65 0.18 -4.40
N HIS A 120 13.68 0.52 -5.69
CA HIS A 120 14.81 1.21 -6.30
C HIS A 120 14.95 2.66 -5.80
N LEU A 121 13.83 3.37 -5.59
CA LEU A 121 13.81 4.70 -5.00
C LEU A 121 14.47 4.70 -3.61
N VAL A 122 14.07 3.77 -2.74
CA VAL A 122 14.65 3.64 -1.39
C VAL A 122 16.16 3.41 -1.46
N SER A 123 16.61 2.53 -2.37
CA SER A 123 18.04 2.25 -2.57
C SER A 123 18.81 3.43 -3.18
N ALA A 124 18.15 4.32 -3.91
CA ALA A 124 18.77 5.49 -4.53
C ALA A 124 18.86 6.70 -3.59
N VAL A 125 18.07 6.78 -2.51
CA VAL A 125 18.14 7.92 -1.58
C VAL A 125 19.56 8.10 -1.00
N PRO A 126 20.27 7.06 -0.51
CA PRO A 126 21.61 7.23 0.04
C PRO A 126 22.68 7.66 -0.97
N THR A 127 22.40 7.55 -2.28
CA THR A 127 23.34 7.97 -3.33
C THR A 127 23.23 9.46 -3.65
N LEU A 128 22.19 10.15 -3.17
CA LEU A 128 22.04 11.58 -3.34
C LEU A 128 23.02 12.35 -2.41
N PRO A 129 23.76 13.34 -2.93
CA PRO A 129 24.65 14.15 -2.11
C PRO A 129 23.91 14.83 -0.95
N GLY A 130 24.31 14.55 0.29
CA GLY A 130 23.69 15.19 1.48
C GLY A 130 22.22 14.80 1.73
N ALA A 131 21.78 13.62 1.26
CA ALA A 131 20.47 13.09 1.63
C ALA A 131 20.30 13.01 3.15
N SER A 132 19.12 13.38 3.63
CA SER A 132 18.81 13.34 5.06
C SER A 132 18.29 11.96 5.46
N ASP A 133 18.53 11.57 6.72
CA ASP A 133 17.88 10.38 7.31
C ASP A 133 16.36 10.47 7.24
N LYS A 134 15.81 11.69 7.31
CA LYS A 134 14.37 11.95 7.17
C LYS A 134 13.89 11.57 5.76
N MET A 135 14.64 11.92 4.72
CA MET A 135 14.30 11.57 3.33
C MET A 135 14.24 10.05 3.14
N LEU A 136 15.23 9.32 3.68
CA LEU A 136 15.26 7.85 3.61
C LEU A 136 14.12 7.21 4.39
N LYS A 137 13.81 7.72 5.60
CA LYS A 137 12.64 7.27 6.38
C LYS A 137 11.34 7.54 5.64
N THR A 138 11.21 8.69 5.00
CA THR A 138 10.03 9.08 4.22
C THR A 138 9.85 8.15 3.01
N ALA A 139 10.92 7.89 2.25
CA ALA A 139 10.86 6.96 1.11
C ALA A 139 10.47 5.54 1.54
N ASN A 140 11.02 5.04 2.65
CA ASN A 140 10.61 3.75 3.21
C ASN A 140 9.14 3.75 3.65
N ALA A 141 8.69 4.79 4.34
CA ALA A 141 7.30 4.91 4.76
C ALA A 141 6.32 4.93 3.57
N VAL A 142 6.66 5.62 2.47
CA VAL A 142 5.85 5.58 1.24
C VAL A 142 5.82 4.17 0.65
N LYS A 143 6.96 3.48 0.55
CA LYS A 143 7.03 2.09 0.09
C LYS A 143 6.12 1.17 0.91
N ASP A 144 6.28 1.18 2.22
CA ASP A 144 5.54 0.29 3.13
C ASP A 144 4.03 0.60 3.11
N LYS A 145 3.66 1.89 3.13
CA LYS A 145 2.25 2.30 3.09
C LYS A 145 1.59 2.03 1.74
N THR A 146 2.33 2.12 0.63
CA THR A 146 1.81 1.77 -0.69
C THR A 146 1.42 0.28 -0.73
N HIS A 147 2.24 -0.58 -0.13
CA HIS A 147 1.91 -2.01 0.01
C HIS A 147 0.69 -2.24 0.90
N VAL A 148 0.60 -1.57 2.06
CA VAL A 148 -0.60 -1.64 2.93
C VAL A 148 -1.86 -1.17 2.19
N LEU A 149 -1.75 -0.09 1.41
CA LEU A 149 -2.86 0.48 0.66
C LEU A 149 -3.34 -0.46 -0.44
N LEU A 150 -2.41 -1.10 -1.15
CA LEU A 150 -2.69 -2.13 -2.16
C LEU A 150 -3.53 -3.27 -1.56
N GLU A 151 -3.11 -3.82 -0.42
CA GLU A 151 -3.85 -4.90 0.25
C GLU A 151 -5.21 -4.44 0.79
N GLY A 152 -5.30 -3.20 1.27
CA GLY A 152 -6.57 -2.58 1.66
C GLY A 152 -7.55 -2.48 0.49
N MET A 153 -7.10 -2.03 -0.68
CA MET A 153 -7.94 -1.94 -1.88
C MET A 153 -8.36 -3.32 -2.41
N LYS A 154 -7.47 -4.32 -2.40
CA LYS A 154 -7.83 -5.70 -2.74
C LYS A 154 -8.88 -6.27 -1.79
N THR A 155 -8.78 -5.94 -0.50
CA THR A 155 -9.76 -6.35 0.51
C THR A 155 -11.14 -5.71 0.27
N ILE A 156 -11.18 -4.44 -0.16
CA ILE A 156 -12.44 -3.79 -0.57
C ILE A 156 -13.02 -4.50 -1.82
N LEU A 157 -12.21 -4.71 -2.85
CA LEU A 157 -12.66 -5.32 -4.11
C LEU A 157 -13.23 -6.74 -3.92
N SER A 158 -12.58 -7.55 -3.08
CA SER A 158 -13.01 -8.94 -2.84
C SER A 158 -14.34 -9.04 -2.11
N ARG A 159 -14.72 -8.04 -1.29
CA ARG A 159 -16.06 -7.96 -0.67
C ARG A 159 -17.17 -7.79 -1.71
N SER A 160 -16.85 -7.23 -2.87
CA SER A 160 -17.79 -7.07 -3.99
C SER A 160 -17.83 -8.30 -4.90
N HIS A 161 -17.24 -9.44 -4.50
CA HIS A 161 -17.09 -10.66 -5.32
C HIS A 161 -16.34 -10.45 -6.63
N HIS A 162 -15.49 -9.43 -6.69
CA HIS A 162 -14.62 -9.16 -7.83
C HIS A 162 -13.17 -9.52 -7.47
N GLU A 163 -12.44 -10.03 -8.45
CA GLU A 163 -11.01 -10.26 -8.34
C GLU A 163 -10.25 -9.36 -9.32
N VAL A 164 -9.00 -9.09 -9.00
CA VAL A 164 -8.07 -8.46 -9.92
C VAL A 164 -7.58 -9.56 -10.86
N GLU A 165 -7.88 -9.44 -12.15
CA GLU A 165 -7.27 -10.31 -13.15
C GLU A 165 -5.75 -10.17 -13.07
N LYS A 166 -4.99 -11.23 -13.40
CA LYS A 166 -3.53 -11.14 -13.53
C LYS A 166 -3.16 -10.34 -14.77
N ASP A 167 -3.49 -9.05 -14.77
CA ASP A 167 -3.14 -8.14 -15.83
C ASP A 167 -1.66 -7.76 -15.72
N SER A 168 -1.02 -7.66 -16.87
CA SER A 168 0.31 -7.08 -17.00
C SER A 168 0.20 -5.58 -16.72
N TYR A 169 0.68 -5.15 -15.56
CA TYR A 169 0.86 -3.72 -15.27
C TYR A 169 2.11 -3.17 -15.98
N PRO A 170 2.15 -1.86 -16.30
CA PRO A 170 3.28 -1.27 -16.99
C PRO A 170 4.58 -1.42 -16.20
N VAL A 171 5.63 -1.90 -16.87
CA VAL A 171 6.96 -2.06 -16.28
C VAL A 171 7.69 -0.72 -16.31
N TRP A 172 8.31 -0.35 -15.20
CA TRP A 172 9.18 0.81 -15.13
C TRP A 172 10.58 0.48 -15.68
N SER A 173 11.07 1.31 -16.61
CA SER A 173 12.35 1.10 -17.31
C SER A 173 13.45 2.12 -16.92
N GLY A 174 13.25 2.89 -15.84
CA GLY A 174 14.17 3.97 -15.45
C GLY A 174 15.36 3.57 -14.58
N LEU A 175 15.63 2.27 -14.39
CA LEU A 175 16.66 1.79 -13.44
C LEU A 175 18.07 2.22 -13.84
N ALA A 176 18.40 2.12 -15.13
CA ALA A 176 19.72 2.48 -15.63
C ALA A 176 20.03 3.96 -15.38
N ASP A 177 19.08 4.85 -15.69
CA ASP A 177 19.25 6.29 -15.45
C ASP A 177 19.30 6.61 -13.96
N LEU A 178 18.50 5.93 -13.13
CA LEU A 178 18.53 6.08 -11.68
C LEU A 178 19.85 5.61 -11.06
N GLN A 179 20.58 4.69 -11.70
CA GLN A 179 21.90 4.20 -11.26
C GLN A 179 23.07 4.86 -12.00
N SER A 180 22.81 5.86 -12.84
CA SER A 180 23.83 6.51 -13.65
C SER A 180 24.93 7.14 -12.78
N SER A 181 26.18 7.03 -13.24
CA SER A 181 27.31 7.77 -12.65
C SER A 181 27.34 9.24 -13.08
N ASP A 182 26.61 9.60 -14.14
CA ASP A 182 26.38 11.00 -14.53
C ASP A 182 25.36 11.63 -13.58
N GLU A 183 25.82 12.62 -12.80
CA GLU A 183 25.02 13.25 -11.74
C GLU A 183 23.74 13.90 -12.29
N ASP A 184 23.79 14.60 -13.43
CA ASP A 184 22.61 15.27 -13.98
C ASP A 184 21.55 14.24 -14.43
N THR A 185 21.97 13.12 -15.03
CA THR A 185 21.08 12.00 -15.39
C THR A 185 20.49 11.33 -14.16
N HIS A 186 21.32 11.02 -13.15
CA HIS A 186 20.88 10.41 -11.89
C HIS A 186 19.82 11.28 -11.19
N LEU A 187 20.12 12.57 -11.00
CA LEU A 187 19.21 13.51 -10.35
C LEU A 187 17.92 13.72 -11.15
N PHE A 188 18.01 13.78 -12.49
CA PHE A 188 16.81 13.94 -13.32
C PHE A 188 15.92 12.68 -13.32
N ALA A 189 16.52 11.49 -13.29
CA ALA A 189 15.79 10.23 -13.14
C ALA A 189 15.06 10.16 -11.79
N PHE A 190 15.76 10.53 -10.71
CA PHE A 190 15.17 10.61 -9.37
C PHE A 190 14.02 11.62 -9.34
N TYR A 191 14.22 12.84 -9.86
CA TYR A 191 13.19 13.87 -10.00
C TYR A 191 11.95 13.34 -10.73
N SER A 192 12.15 12.71 -11.89
CA SER A 192 11.07 12.14 -12.69
C SER A 192 10.30 11.08 -11.91
N LEU A 193 10.99 10.25 -11.14
CA LEU A 193 10.40 9.20 -10.30
C LEU A 193 9.54 9.78 -9.17
N VAL A 194 10.07 10.72 -8.36
CA VAL A 194 9.29 11.31 -7.24
C VAL A 194 8.14 12.20 -7.72
N ARG A 195 8.28 12.87 -8.87
CA ARG A 195 7.19 13.61 -9.50
C ARG A 195 6.04 12.70 -9.90
N CYS A 196 6.35 11.55 -10.51
CA CYS A 196 5.37 10.55 -10.90
C CYS A 196 4.72 9.88 -9.68
N LEU A 197 5.49 9.59 -8.64
CA LEU A 197 4.98 9.01 -7.39
C LEU A 197 3.97 9.95 -6.71
N ARG A 198 4.29 11.24 -6.62
CA ARG A 198 3.36 12.27 -6.10
C ARG A 198 2.07 12.33 -6.91
N ARG A 199 2.18 12.29 -8.25
CA ARG A 199 1.00 12.34 -9.15
C ARG A 199 0.07 11.15 -8.92
N ASP A 200 0.64 9.95 -8.85
CA ASP A 200 -0.15 8.72 -8.77
C ASP A 200 -0.73 8.48 -7.38
N THR A 201 0.01 8.79 -6.32
CA THR A 201 -0.51 8.75 -4.94
C THR A 201 -1.63 9.76 -4.72
N HIS A 202 -1.51 10.97 -5.27
CA HIS A 202 -2.60 11.96 -5.26
C HIS A 202 -3.85 11.42 -5.97
N LYS A 203 -3.67 10.77 -7.13
CA LYS A 203 -4.78 10.19 -7.89
C LYS A 203 -5.50 9.10 -7.10
N ILE A 204 -4.75 8.19 -6.49
CA ILE A 204 -5.30 7.12 -5.64
C ILE A 204 -6.07 7.73 -4.44
N ASP A 205 -5.49 8.74 -3.77
CA ASP A 205 -6.15 9.42 -2.65
C ASP A 205 -7.48 10.07 -3.07
N ALA A 206 -7.50 10.77 -4.20
CA ALA A 206 -8.70 11.41 -4.73
C ALA A 206 -9.80 10.39 -5.07
N PHE A 207 -9.45 9.29 -5.73
CA PHE A 207 -10.41 8.24 -6.07
C PHE A 207 -10.94 7.50 -4.84
N LEU A 208 -10.09 7.21 -3.84
CA LEU A 208 -10.56 6.58 -2.60
C LEU A 208 -11.50 7.48 -1.80
N LYS A 209 -11.25 8.79 -1.76
CA LYS A 209 -12.18 9.76 -1.16
C LYS A 209 -13.53 9.77 -1.88
N LEU A 210 -13.52 9.71 -3.22
CA LEU A 210 -14.74 9.59 -4.03
C LEU A 210 -15.48 8.30 -3.72
N LEU A 211 -14.78 7.16 -3.69
CA LEU A 211 -15.41 5.87 -3.39
C LEU A 211 -15.97 5.82 -1.97
N ARG A 212 -15.24 6.31 -0.97
CA ARG A 212 -15.77 6.46 0.39
C ARG A 212 -17.06 7.28 0.38
N CYS A 213 -17.05 8.40 -0.36
CA CYS A 213 -18.23 9.24 -0.47
C CYS A 213 -19.45 8.52 -1.06
N ARG A 214 -19.21 7.78 -2.14
CA ARG A 214 -20.22 7.00 -2.85
C ARG A 214 -20.77 5.85 -1.98
N GLU A 215 -19.88 5.05 -1.41
CA GLU A 215 -20.24 3.78 -0.78
C GLU A 215 -20.71 3.93 0.68
N VAL A 216 -20.18 4.91 1.41
CA VAL A 216 -20.53 5.14 2.82
C VAL A 216 -21.65 6.19 2.95
N PHE A 217 -21.56 7.27 2.18
CA PHE A 217 -22.47 8.42 2.31
C PHE A 217 -23.45 8.57 1.14
N LYS A 218 -23.51 7.62 0.20
CA LYS A 218 -24.42 7.67 -0.97
C LYS A 218 -24.29 8.98 -1.78
N ASN A 219 -23.06 9.49 -1.87
CA ASN A 219 -22.68 10.77 -2.49
C ASN A 219 -23.08 12.05 -1.70
N GLU A 220 -23.54 11.93 -0.46
CA GLU A 220 -23.87 13.06 0.43
C GLU A 220 -22.68 13.42 1.33
N CYS A 221 -21.56 13.85 0.74
CA CYS A 221 -20.37 14.26 1.48
C CYS A 221 -20.30 15.78 1.63
N PHE A 222 -20.25 16.23 2.88
CA PHE A 222 -20.08 17.63 3.27
C PHE A 222 -18.65 17.92 3.67
#